data_AF-A0A7X9HR97-F1
#
_entry.id   AF-A0A7X9HR97-F1
#
_cell.length_a   1.000
_cell.length_b   1.000
_cell.length_c   1.000
_cell.angle_alpha   90.00
_cell.angle_beta   90.00
_cell.angle_gamma   90.00
#
_symmetry.space_group_name_H-M   'P 1'
#
loop_
_entity.id
_entity.type
_entity.pdbx_description
1 polymer ?
#
loop_
_entity_poly.entity_id
_entity_poly.type
_entity_poly.pdbx_seq_one_letter_code
_entity_poly.pdbx_strand_id
1 'polypeptide(L)'
;MKSRIISFITILFLISACSLFQKDTFQGTWVLTVKGDYNDTIEFNVGEDNTFSFVKSIATQGQNFDSRFNGKILADGTFVCDVEVMSMKVAQFNGKVNYENGSGSWSGTGMGGNWTAVKK
;
A
#
# COMPACT_ATOMS: atom_id res chain seq x y z
N MET A 1 41.11 -31.39 22.26
CA MET A 1 40.15 -31.05 21.18
C MET A 1 38.75 -30.77 21.77
N LYS A 2 38.55 -29.67 22.52
CA LYS A 2 37.26 -29.36 23.18
C LYS A 2 36.80 -27.90 23.00
N SER A 3 37.37 -27.16 22.04
CA SER A 3 37.19 -25.70 21.91
C SER A 3 36.69 -25.24 20.54
N ARG A 4 35.89 -26.06 19.84
CA ARG A 4 35.34 -25.69 18.51
C ARG A 4 33.83 -25.83 18.36
N ILE A 5 33.12 -26.30 19.38
CA ILE A 5 31.67 -26.55 19.29
C ILE A 5 30.85 -25.30 19.67
N ILE A 6 31.40 -24.40 20.48
CA ILE A 6 30.66 -23.24 21.01
C ILE A 6 30.43 -22.15 19.95
N SER A 7 31.25 -22.07 18.89
CA SER A 7 31.11 -21.02 17.86
C SER A 7 30.05 -21.30 16.79
N PHE A 8 29.55 -22.53 16.67
CA PHE A 8 28.55 -22.87 15.63
C PHE A 8 27.10 -22.60 16.06
N ILE A 9 26.83 -22.59 17.37
CA ILE A 9 25.46 -22.44 17.90
C ILE A 9 25.02 -20.96 17.92
N THR A 10 25.95 -20.03 18.10
CA THR A 10 25.65 -18.59 18.11
C THR A 10 25.38 -18.01 16.72
N ILE A 11 25.96 -18.58 15.66
CA ILE A 11 25.75 -18.11 14.28
C ILE A 11 24.35 -18.49 13.78
N LEU A 12 23.81 -19.65 14.19
CA LEU A 12 22.48 -20.10 13.76
C LEU A 12 21.34 -19.25 14.36
N PHE A 13 21.54 -18.67 15.55
CA PHE A 13 20.56 -17.78 16.18
C PHE A 13 20.48 -16.40 15.54
N LEU A 14 21.59 -15.87 15.00
CA LEU A 14 21.63 -14.55 14.36
C LEU A 14 20.86 -14.48 13.03
N ILE A 15 20.73 -15.60 12.31
CA ILE A 15 20.02 -15.63 11.01
C ILE A 15 18.50 -15.68 11.19
N SER A 16 18.00 -16.13 12.35
CA SER A 16 16.56 -16.19 12.62
C SER A 16 15.94 -14.84 12.98
N ALA A 17 16.73 -13.91 13.55
CA ALA A 17 16.25 -12.61 14.01
C ALA A 17 15.96 -11.61 12.88
N CYS A 18 16.62 -11.74 11.72
CA CYS A 18 16.30 -10.91 10.54
C CYS A 18 14.98 -11.29 9.86
N SER A 19 14.49 -12.53 10.05
CA SER A 19 13.25 -12.98 9.39
C SER A 19 11.98 -12.51 10.10
N LEU A 20 12.07 -12.21 11.40
CA LEU A 20 10.91 -11.83 12.23
C LEU A 20 10.62 -10.32 12.22
N PHE A 21 11.57 -9.48 11.76
CA PHE A 21 11.40 -8.03 11.72
C PHE A 21 10.82 -7.47 10.42
N GLN A 22 10.58 -8.32 9.42
CA GLN A 22 10.14 -7.89 8.09
C GLN A 22 8.66 -8.18 7.80
N LYS A 23 7.95 -8.85 8.73
CA LYS A 23 6.60 -9.37 8.45
C LYS A 23 5.53 -8.27 8.36
N ASP A 24 5.69 -7.14 9.06
CA ASP A 24 4.61 -6.15 9.25
C ASP A 24 4.92 -4.76 8.67
N THR A 25 5.78 -4.71 7.65
CA THR A 25 6.30 -3.43 7.12
C THR A 25 5.19 -2.48 6.66
N PHE A 26 4.21 -2.96 5.90
CA PHE A 26 3.16 -2.12 5.32
C PHE A 26 1.74 -2.42 5.83
N GLN A 27 1.56 -3.50 6.59
CA GLN A 27 0.26 -3.92 7.11
C GLN A 27 -0.35 -2.87 8.05
N GLY A 28 -1.67 -2.79 8.09
CA GLY A 28 -2.42 -1.91 9.00
C GLY A 28 -3.19 -0.80 8.30
N THR A 29 -3.72 0.13 9.08
CA THR A 29 -4.58 1.21 8.59
C THR A 29 -3.77 2.36 8.02
N TRP A 30 -4.14 2.81 6.84
CA TRP A 30 -3.55 3.93 6.12
C TRP A 30 -4.59 4.99 5.80
N VAL A 31 -4.15 6.24 5.77
CA VAL A 31 -4.94 7.38 5.33
C VAL A 31 -4.32 7.95 4.06
N LEU A 32 -5.00 7.76 2.94
CA LEU A 32 -4.69 8.37 1.64
C LEU A 32 -5.32 9.75 1.56
N THR A 33 -4.55 10.78 1.23
CA THR A 33 -5.04 12.11 0.84
C THR A 33 -4.79 12.28 -0.65
N VAL A 34 -5.86 12.45 -1.42
CA VAL A 34 -5.85 12.63 -2.87
C VAL A 34 -6.05 14.09 -3.20
N LYS A 35 -5.26 14.62 -4.14
CA LYS A 35 -5.37 15.99 -4.65
C LYS A 35 -5.29 16.04 -6.17
N GLY A 36 -5.94 17.02 -6.78
CA GLY A 36 -5.94 17.25 -8.23
C GLY A 36 -7.34 17.56 -8.75
N ASP A 37 -7.71 16.94 -9.87
CA ASP A 37 -9.07 17.03 -10.42
C ASP A 37 -10.14 16.41 -9.51
N TYR A 38 -9.71 15.60 -8.54
CA TYR A 38 -10.51 15.05 -7.45
C TYR A 38 -9.71 15.19 -6.15
N ASN A 39 -10.39 15.59 -5.07
CA ASN A 39 -9.80 15.80 -3.76
C ASN A 39 -10.60 15.03 -2.70
N ASP A 40 -9.93 14.18 -1.93
CA ASP A 40 -10.57 13.38 -0.88
C ASP A 40 -9.55 12.81 0.11
N THR A 41 -10.03 12.33 1.24
CA THR A 41 -9.30 11.53 2.21
C THR A 41 -9.95 10.15 2.33
N ILE A 42 -9.14 9.10 2.20
CA ILE A 42 -9.61 7.71 2.18
C ILE A 42 -8.84 6.92 3.22
N GLU A 43 -9.56 6.27 4.13
CA GLU A 43 -8.98 5.29 5.05
C GLU A 43 -9.12 3.89 4.49
N PHE A 44 -8.05 3.11 4.52
CA PHE A 44 -8.04 1.72 4.04
C PHE A 44 -7.08 0.87 4.87
N ASN A 45 -7.29 -0.45 4.88
CA ASN A 45 -6.47 -1.39 5.63
C ASN A 45 -5.67 -2.28 4.66
N VAL A 46 -4.37 -2.42 4.92
CA VAL A 46 -3.47 -3.30 4.19
C VAL A 46 -3.36 -4.64 4.92
N GLY A 47 -3.71 -5.72 4.23
CA GLY A 47 -3.69 -7.08 4.76
C GLY A 47 -2.30 -7.71 4.78
N GLU A 48 -2.23 -8.95 5.27
CA GLU A 48 -0.98 -9.71 5.46
C GLU A 48 -0.19 -9.96 4.16
N ASP A 49 -0.88 -10.01 3.03
CA ASP A 49 -0.28 -10.18 1.70
C ASP A 49 0.13 -8.84 1.04
N ASN A 50 0.10 -7.75 1.81
CA ASN A 50 0.29 -6.37 1.37
C ASN A 50 -0.70 -5.93 0.28
N THR A 51 -1.88 -6.56 0.21
CA THR A 51 -2.99 -6.12 -0.65
C THR A 51 -4.07 -5.41 0.15
N PHE A 52 -4.90 -4.65 -0.55
CA PHE A 52 -6.05 -3.99 0.02
C PHE A 52 -7.16 -3.88 -1.02
N SER A 53 -8.40 -3.94 -0.55
CA SER A 53 -9.58 -3.71 -1.38
C SER A 53 -10.67 -3.02 -0.57
N PHE A 54 -11.28 -1.99 -1.14
CA PHE A 54 -12.39 -1.29 -0.53
C PHE A 54 -13.29 -0.66 -1.60
N VAL A 55 -14.50 -0.28 -1.21
CA VAL A 55 -15.46 0.41 -2.08
C VAL A 55 -15.70 1.80 -1.50
N LYS A 56 -15.70 2.82 -2.36
CA LYS A 56 -16.03 4.19 -2.01
C LYS A 56 -16.94 4.80 -3.08
N SER A 57 -18.03 5.42 -2.66
CA SER A 57 -18.87 6.23 -3.54
C SER A 57 -18.12 7.52 -3.88
N ILE A 58 -17.83 7.72 -5.17
CA ILE A 58 -17.19 8.94 -5.68
C ILE A 58 -18.21 9.72 -6.51
N ALA A 59 -18.36 11.00 -6.19
CA ALA A 59 -19.16 11.93 -6.97
C ALA A 59 -18.30 12.52 -8.11
N THR A 60 -18.64 12.26 -9.35
CA THR A 60 -18.04 12.92 -10.52
C THR A 60 -19.13 13.33 -11.50
N GLN A 61 -18.98 14.51 -12.10
CA GLN A 61 -19.93 15.04 -13.10
C GLN A 61 -21.40 15.05 -12.64
N GLY A 62 -21.64 15.23 -11.32
CA GLY A 62 -22.99 15.25 -10.76
C GLY A 62 -23.64 13.88 -10.55
N GLN A 63 -22.91 12.78 -10.75
CA GLN A 63 -23.36 11.42 -10.47
C GLN A 63 -22.46 10.72 -9.44
N ASN A 64 -23.05 9.85 -8.64
CA ASN A 64 -22.33 9.01 -7.68
C ASN A 64 -22.07 7.64 -8.29
N PHE A 65 -20.82 7.19 -8.20
CA PHE A 65 -20.40 5.87 -8.64
C PHE A 65 -19.73 5.11 -7.50
N ASP A 66 -20.15 3.87 -7.29
CA ASP A 66 -19.43 2.94 -6.42
C ASP A 66 -18.14 2.53 -7.10
N SER A 67 -17.05 3.13 -6.64
CA SER A 67 -15.70 2.87 -7.12
C SER A 67 -15.04 1.81 -6.24
N ARG A 68 -14.62 0.71 -6.84
CA ARG A 68 -13.82 -0.32 -6.16
C ARG A 68 -12.35 -0.01 -6.34
N PHE A 69 -11.64 0.07 -5.23
CA PHE A 69 -10.19 0.21 -5.18
C PHE A 69 -9.60 -1.15 -4.90
N ASN A 70 -8.67 -1.59 -5.74
CA ASN A 70 -7.93 -2.83 -5.58
C ASN A 70 -6.44 -2.51 -5.73
N GLY A 71 -5.67 -2.69 -4.67
CA GLY A 71 -4.25 -2.35 -4.70
C GLY A 71 -3.35 -3.30 -3.94
N LYS A 72 -2.05 -3.09 -4.16
CA LYS A 72 -0.98 -3.86 -3.53
C LYS A 72 0.25 -2.99 -3.31
N ILE A 73 1.01 -3.35 -2.28
CA ILE A 73 2.32 -2.77 -1.99
C ILE A 73 3.37 -3.87 -2.20
N LEU A 74 4.31 -3.63 -3.12
CA LEU A 74 5.41 -4.54 -3.38
C LEU A 74 6.48 -4.45 -2.29
N ALA A 75 7.34 -5.46 -2.20
CA ALA A 75 8.39 -5.52 -1.18
C ALA A 75 9.37 -4.33 -1.21
N ASP A 76 9.50 -3.66 -2.35
CA ASP A 76 10.34 -2.47 -2.52
C ASP A 76 9.59 -1.15 -2.22
N GLY A 77 8.39 -1.24 -1.65
CA GLY A 77 7.51 -0.10 -1.36
C GLY A 77 6.73 0.42 -2.56
N THR A 78 6.76 -0.22 -3.72
CA THR A 78 5.93 0.22 -4.86
C THR A 78 4.44 0.05 -4.55
N PHE A 79 3.70 1.15 -4.61
CA PHE A 79 2.25 1.18 -4.43
C PHE A 79 1.58 1.21 -5.80
N VAL A 80 0.66 0.27 -6.04
CA VAL A 80 -0.20 0.24 -7.23
C VAL A 80 -1.63 -0.04 -6.80
N CYS A 81 -2.56 0.81 -7.20
CA CYS A 81 -3.98 0.60 -6.97
C CYS A 81 -4.79 0.93 -8.22
N ASP A 82 -5.59 -0.02 -8.66
CA ASP A 82 -6.55 0.18 -9.73
C ASP A 82 -7.89 0.60 -9.14
N VAL A 83 -8.60 1.49 -9.86
CA VAL A 83 -9.95 1.91 -9.53
C VAL A 83 -10.88 1.45 -10.62
N GLU A 84 -11.91 0.71 -10.22
CA GLU A 84 -12.91 0.13 -11.11
C GLU A 84 -14.29 0.69 -10.80
N VAL A 85 -15.04 1.04 -11.84
CA VAL A 85 -16.46 1.37 -11.77
C VAL A 85 -17.17 0.48 -12.77
N MET A 86 -18.25 -0.20 -12.35
CA MET A 86 -19.00 -1.13 -13.20
C MET A 86 -18.10 -2.16 -13.92
N SER A 87 -17.10 -2.68 -13.20
CA SER A 87 -16.10 -3.65 -13.71
C SER A 87 -15.17 -3.12 -14.82
N MET A 88 -15.13 -1.81 -15.04
CA MET A 88 -14.17 -1.16 -15.92
C MET A 88 -13.12 -0.41 -15.12
N LYS A 89 -11.83 -0.60 -15.43
CA LYS A 89 -10.74 0.20 -14.88
C LYS A 89 -10.84 1.63 -15.40
N VAL A 90 -11.09 2.58 -14.50
CA VAL A 90 -11.29 4.01 -14.82
C VAL A 90 -10.12 4.88 -14.39
N ALA A 91 -9.36 4.44 -13.39
CA ALA A 91 -8.18 5.14 -12.90
C ALA A 91 -7.14 4.17 -12.31
N GLN A 92 -5.93 4.67 -12.11
CA GLN A 92 -4.86 3.99 -11.40
C GLN A 92 -4.05 4.98 -10.56
N PHE A 93 -3.72 4.57 -9.35
CA PHE A 93 -2.79 5.23 -8.43
C PHE A 93 -1.47 4.47 -8.47
N ASN A 94 -0.37 5.20 -8.66
CA ASN A 94 0.99 4.67 -8.66
C ASN A 94 1.87 5.51 -7.75
N GLY A 95 2.82 4.90 -7.06
CA GLY A 95 3.82 5.63 -6.28
C GLY A 95 4.68 4.74 -5.40
N LYS A 96 5.20 5.34 -4.34
CA LYS A 96 6.07 4.67 -3.36
C LYS A 96 5.57 4.93 -1.95
N VAL A 97 5.58 3.89 -1.13
CA VAL A 97 5.39 3.93 0.31
C VAL A 97 6.66 3.46 1.01
N ASN A 98 6.94 4.03 2.17
CA ASN A 98 7.88 3.53 3.15
C ASN A 98 7.09 3.07 4.39
N TYR A 99 7.75 2.88 5.53
CA TYR A 99 7.14 2.30 6.73
C TYR A 99 5.97 3.13 7.30
N GLU A 100 5.99 4.45 7.12
CA GLU A 100 5.08 5.38 7.82
C GLU A 100 4.32 6.32 6.87
N ASN A 101 4.83 6.52 5.65
CA ASN A 101 4.26 7.45 4.71
C ASN A 101 4.46 6.98 3.26
N GLY A 102 3.79 7.66 2.34
CA GLY A 102 3.99 7.45 0.92
C GLY A 102 3.45 8.59 0.08
N SER A 103 3.81 8.56 -1.19
CA SER A 103 3.31 9.53 -2.15
C SER A 103 3.41 9.00 -3.57
N GLY A 104 2.65 9.64 -4.46
CA GLY A 104 2.67 9.32 -5.87
C GLY A 104 1.66 10.13 -6.65
N SER A 105 1.30 9.60 -7.80
CA SER A 105 0.32 10.18 -8.71
C SER A 105 -0.82 9.23 -8.99
N TRP A 106 -1.92 9.79 -9.47
CA TRP A 106 -3.04 9.02 -10.00
C TRP A 106 -3.45 9.61 -11.35
N SER A 107 -4.01 8.76 -12.19
CA SER A 107 -4.52 9.15 -13.51
C SER A 107 -5.70 8.29 -13.90
N GLY A 108 -6.65 8.86 -14.64
CA GLY A 108 -7.82 8.14 -15.13
C GLY A 108 -8.68 9.00 -16.04
N THR A 109 -9.14 8.46 -17.17
CA THR A 109 -10.08 9.10 -18.11
C THR A 109 -9.82 10.60 -18.38
N GLY A 110 -8.54 10.98 -18.58
CA GLY A 110 -8.13 12.37 -18.84
C GLY A 110 -8.00 13.27 -17.61
N MET A 111 -8.29 12.76 -16.42
CA MET A 111 -8.07 13.40 -15.12
C MET A 111 -6.79 12.88 -14.47
N GLY A 112 -6.27 13.62 -13.49
CA GLY A 112 -5.19 13.16 -12.65
C GLY A 112 -4.87 14.05 -11.46
N GLY A 113 -3.80 13.65 -10.78
CA GLY A 113 -3.31 14.40 -9.65
C GLY A 113 -2.27 13.63 -8.85
N ASN A 114 -2.10 14.06 -7.60
CA ASN A 114 -1.13 13.50 -6.68
C ASN A 114 -1.82 12.93 -5.44
N TRP A 115 -1.15 12.05 -4.74
CA TRP A 115 -1.61 11.53 -3.47
C TRP A 115 -0.47 11.45 -2.46
N THR A 116 -0.84 11.50 -1.19
CA THR A 116 0.04 11.21 -0.05
C THR A 116 -0.65 10.20 0.85
N ALA A 117 0.09 9.33 1.52
CA ALA A 117 -0.44 8.37 2.48
C ALA A 117 0.32 8.46 3.80
N VAL A 118 -0.38 8.26 4.92
CA VAL A 118 0.22 8.17 6.26
C VAL A 118 -0.37 6.95 6.98
N LYS A 119 0.48 6.17 7.62
CA LYS A 119 0.07 5.03 8.45
C LYS A 119 -0.47 5.53 9.79
N LYS A 120 -1.55 4.91 10.29
CA LYS A 120 -2.18 5.24 11.57
C LYS A 120 -1.63 4.40 12.73
#